data_AF-K7RZB9-F1
#
_entry.id   AF-K7RZB9-F1
#
_cell.length_a   1.000
_cell.length_b   1.000
_cell.length_c   1.000
_cell.angle_alpha   90.00
_cell.angle_beta   90.00
_cell.angle_gamma   90.00
#
_symmetry.space_group_name_H-M   'P 1'
#
loop_
_entity.id
_entity.type
_entity.pdbx_description
1 polymer ?
#
loop_
_entity_poly.entity_id
_entity_poly.type
_entity_poly.pdbx_seq_one_letter_code
_entity_poly.pdbx_strand_id
1 'polypeptide(L)'
;HALRTAEKSLLPGYHPFEWEPPLKNVSSNTDVGIIDGLSGIQQSVDDYPVDTIAKRFRYDAALVAALMDLEEEILEGLKTHDLDDYLKGPFTVVVKESCDGMGDVSEKHGCGPAVPEKAVRFSFTLMSITVTHDHGSARIFEE
;
A
#
# COMPACT_ATOMS: atom_id res chain seq x y z
N HIS A 1 23.35 5.15 -9.39
CA HIS A 1 22.30 5.92 -10.10
C HIS A 1 21.27 4.97 -10.72
N ALA A 2 21.68 3.99 -11.55
CA ALA A 2 20.77 3.02 -12.16
C ALA A 2 19.81 2.31 -11.19
N LEU A 3 20.29 1.79 -10.05
CA LEU A 3 19.43 1.11 -9.07
C LEU A 3 18.32 2.02 -8.51
N ARG A 4 18.61 3.30 -8.26
CA ARG A 4 17.59 4.27 -7.79
C ARG A 4 16.55 4.57 -8.86
N THR A 5 16.88 4.41 -10.14
CA THR A 5 15.92 4.56 -11.23
C THR A 5 15.07 3.30 -11.37
N ALA A 6 15.67 2.12 -11.25
CA ALA A 6 14.97 0.85 -11.28
C ALA A 6 13.98 0.71 -10.10
N GLU A 7 14.36 1.12 -8.90
CA GLU A 7 13.49 1.08 -7.71
C GLU A 7 12.16 1.81 -7.91
N LYS A 8 12.13 2.87 -8.74
CA LYS A 8 10.92 3.68 -8.94
C LYS A 8 9.75 2.86 -9.49
N SER A 9 10.00 1.84 -10.31
CA SER A 9 8.92 1.03 -10.85
C SER A 9 8.25 0.14 -9.81
N LEU A 10 8.94 -0.15 -8.70
CA LEU A 10 8.44 -0.98 -7.60
C LEU A 10 7.75 -0.16 -6.51
N LEU A 11 7.87 1.17 -6.55
CA LEU A 11 7.31 2.04 -5.52
C LEU A 11 5.87 2.44 -5.83
N PRO A 12 5.03 2.60 -4.78
CA PRO A 12 3.73 3.23 -4.92
C PRO A 12 3.81 4.58 -5.63
N GLY A 13 2.86 4.80 -6.52
CA GLY A 13 2.78 6.00 -7.35
C GLY A 13 3.45 5.91 -8.73
N TYR A 14 3.87 4.70 -9.14
CA TYR A 14 4.41 4.47 -10.48
C TYR A 14 3.35 4.02 -11.50
N HIS A 15 2.50 3.06 -11.11
CA HIS A 15 1.48 2.49 -11.99
C HIS A 15 0.20 3.34 -12.00
N PRO A 16 -0.37 3.65 -13.17
CA PRO A 16 -1.67 4.30 -13.26
C PRO A 16 -2.80 3.30 -12.90
N PHE A 17 -3.84 3.79 -12.24
CA PHE A 17 -5.03 3.02 -11.88
C PHE A 17 -6.25 3.94 -11.75
N GLU A 18 -7.44 3.33 -11.72
CA GLU A 18 -8.71 4.03 -11.53
C GLU A 18 -9.58 3.26 -10.54
N TRP A 19 -10.39 3.99 -9.78
CA TRP A 19 -11.43 3.42 -8.92
C TRP A 19 -12.80 3.72 -9.50
N GLU A 20 -13.59 2.68 -9.71
CA GLU A 20 -14.98 2.79 -10.16
C GLU A 20 -15.92 2.16 -9.12
N PRO A 21 -16.77 2.96 -8.44
CA PRO A 21 -16.85 4.42 -8.48
C PRO A 21 -15.65 5.10 -7.79
N PRO A 22 -15.41 6.40 -8.05
CA PRO A 22 -14.34 7.15 -7.39
C PRO A 22 -14.43 7.10 -5.86
N LEU A 23 -13.29 6.90 -5.21
CA LEU A 23 -13.21 6.85 -3.75
C LEU A 23 -13.55 8.20 -3.11
N LYS A 24 -14.40 8.17 -2.08
CA LYS A 24 -14.77 9.36 -1.33
C LYS A 24 -13.59 9.91 -0.54
N ASN A 25 -13.33 11.22 -0.63
CA ASN A 25 -12.26 11.93 0.08
C ASN A 25 -10.84 11.45 -0.23
N VAL A 26 -10.64 10.74 -1.35
CA VAL A 26 -9.33 10.32 -1.84
C VAL A 26 -9.10 10.99 -3.20
N SER A 27 -7.91 11.56 -3.39
CA SER A 27 -7.54 12.18 -4.67
C SER A 27 -7.39 11.11 -5.76
N SER A 28 -7.85 11.40 -6.97
CA SER A 28 -7.65 10.56 -8.15
C SER A 28 -6.22 10.58 -8.71
N ASN A 29 -5.32 11.40 -8.16
CA ASN A 29 -3.93 11.43 -8.60
C ASN A 29 -3.25 10.10 -8.28
N THR A 30 -2.70 9.43 -9.30
CA THR A 30 -1.99 8.15 -9.16
C THR A 30 -0.52 8.35 -8.81
N ASP A 31 0.05 9.53 -9.09
CA ASP A 31 1.49 9.81 -8.96
C ASP A 31 1.85 10.26 -7.52
N VAL A 32 1.43 9.45 -6.54
CA VAL A 32 1.59 9.74 -5.11
C VAL A 32 2.42 8.65 -4.44
N GLY A 33 3.68 8.97 -4.13
CA GLY A 33 4.59 8.10 -3.40
C GLY A 33 4.52 8.28 -1.88
N ILE A 34 5.68 8.35 -1.23
CA ILE A 34 5.77 8.56 0.23
C ILE A 34 5.26 9.97 0.56
N ILE A 35 4.25 10.04 1.43
CA ILE A 35 3.65 11.28 1.92
C ILE A 35 3.87 11.46 3.42
N ASP A 36 3.70 12.69 3.88
CA ASP A 36 3.74 12.99 5.31
C ASP A 36 2.56 12.37 6.04
N GLY A 37 2.84 11.54 7.05
CA GLY A 37 1.81 10.82 7.78
C GLY A 37 0.89 11.74 8.59
N LEU A 38 1.37 12.94 8.94
CA LEU A 38 0.59 13.98 9.61
C LEU A 38 -0.55 14.52 8.76
N SER A 39 -0.54 14.27 7.44
CA SER A 39 -1.68 14.53 6.55
C SER A 39 -2.25 15.96 6.63
N GLY A 40 -1.37 16.94 6.83
CA GLY A 40 -1.75 18.36 6.87
C GLY A 40 -2.19 18.89 8.24
N ILE A 41 -2.00 18.15 9.33
CA ILE A 41 -2.21 18.67 10.69
C ILE A 41 -1.37 19.93 10.89
N GLN A 42 -2.01 21.03 11.29
CA GLN A 42 -1.33 22.29 11.58
C GLN A 42 -0.50 22.14 12.85
N GLN A 43 0.76 22.56 12.77
CA GLN A 43 1.65 22.66 13.93
C GLN A 43 1.62 24.09 14.44
N SER A 44 0.64 24.40 15.29
CA SER A 44 0.56 25.65 16.04
C SER A 44 0.87 25.41 17.51
N VAL A 45 1.44 26.43 18.17
CA VAL A 45 1.68 26.40 19.63
C VAL A 45 0.38 26.50 20.43
N ASP A 46 -0.68 27.00 19.81
CA ASP A 46 -2.01 27.12 20.43
C ASP A 46 -2.80 25.81 20.35
N ASP A 47 -2.38 24.88 19.49
CA ASP A 47 -3.03 23.60 19.25
C ASP A 47 -2.36 22.47 20.06
N TYR A 48 -2.92 21.26 19.98
CA TYR A 48 -2.35 20.10 20.64
C TYR A 48 -0.95 19.77 20.07
N PRO A 49 0.07 19.58 20.92
CA PRO A 49 1.43 19.32 20.45
C PRO A 49 1.52 18.02 19.66
N VAL A 50 2.17 18.08 18.50
CA VAL A 50 2.37 16.94 17.61
C VAL A 50 3.81 16.44 17.73
N ASP A 51 4.03 15.57 18.71
CA ASP A 51 5.34 15.01 19.05
C ASP A 51 5.59 13.69 18.32
N THR A 52 5.38 13.68 17.00
CA THR A 52 5.56 12.51 16.15
C THR A 52 6.06 12.87 14.76
N ILE A 53 6.84 11.97 14.16
CA ILE A 53 7.27 12.04 12.77
C ILE A 53 6.71 10.80 12.07
N ALA A 54 5.92 11.01 11.02
CA ALA A 54 5.26 9.93 10.32
C ALA A 54 5.47 10.03 8.81
N LYS A 55 5.62 8.86 8.17
CA LYS A 55 5.60 8.70 6.72
C LYS A 55 4.73 7.51 6.38
N ARG A 56 4.00 7.61 5.28
CA ARG A 56 3.14 6.54 4.79
C ARG A 56 3.02 6.60 3.29
N PHE A 57 2.57 5.51 2.70
CA PHE A 57 1.97 5.53 1.38
C PHE A 57 0.47 5.83 1.49
N ARG A 58 -0.13 6.29 0.38
CA ARG A 58 -1.60 6.27 0.27
C ARG A 58 -2.03 4.81 0.09
N TYR A 59 -3.09 4.40 0.79
CA TYR A 59 -3.43 2.98 0.92
C TYR A 59 -3.75 2.33 -0.42
N ASP A 60 -4.53 3.01 -1.26
CA ASP A 60 -4.86 2.60 -2.63
C ASP A 60 -3.61 2.49 -3.52
N ALA A 61 -2.72 3.49 -3.48
CA ALA A 61 -1.48 3.45 -4.26
C ALA A 61 -0.54 2.31 -3.81
N ALA A 62 -0.49 2.03 -2.51
CA ALA A 62 0.28 0.90 -1.97
C ALA A 62 -0.33 -0.45 -2.37
N LEU A 63 -1.66 -0.57 -2.32
CA LEU A 63 -2.37 -1.77 -2.73
C LEU A 63 -2.13 -2.08 -4.21
N VAL A 64 -2.19 -1.07 -5.07
CA VAL A 64 -1.91 -1.22 -6.51
C VAL A 64 -0.47 -1.64 -6.74
N ALA A 65 0.50 -0.99 -6.09
CA ALA A 65 1.91 -1.39 -6.22
C ALA A 65 2.13 -2.85 -5.79
N ALA A 66 1.54 -3.29 -4.68
CA ALA A 66 1.60 -4.67 -4.25
C ALA A 66 0.96 -5.64 -5.25
N LEU A 67 -0.19 -5.28 -5.84
CA LEU A 67 -0.84 -6.12 -6.87
C LEU A 67 -0.02 -6.20 -8.16
N MET A 68 0.63 -5.12 -8.56
CA MET A 68 1.49 -5.10 -9.74
C MET A 68 2.78 -5.91 -9.51
N ASP A 69 3.29 -5.97 -8.28
CA ASP A 69 4.43 -6.82 -7.92
C ASP A 69 4.08 -8.31 -8.04
N LEU A 70 2.82 -8.68 -7.74
CA LEU A 70 2.29 -10.04 -7.87
C LEU A 70 1.75 -10.37 -9.28
N GLU A 71 1.97 -9.52 -10.29
CA GLU A 71 1.36 -9.69 -11.63
C GLU A 71 1.71 -11.05 -12.25
N GLU A 72 2.98 -11.46 -12.19
CA GLU A 72 3.43 -12.73 -12.76
C GLU A 72 2.78 -13.94 -12.07
N GLU A 73 2.65 -13.90 -10.74
CA GLU A 73 2.06 -14.96 -9.93
C GLU A 73 0.56 -15.07 -10.13
N ILE A 74 -0.13 -13.93 -10.29
CA ILE A 74 -1.55 -13.88 -10.64
C ILE A 74 -1.80 -14.53 -12.01
N LEU A 75 -0.97 -14.21 -13.01
CA LEU A 75 -1.06 -14.78 -14.35
C LEU A 75 -0.76 -16.29 -14.35
N GLU A 76 0.24 -16.74 -13.58
CA GLU A 76 0.53 -18.16 -13.41
C GLU A 76 -0.61 -18.91 -12.70
N GLY A 77 -1.23 -18.28 -11.71
CA GLY A 77 -2.42 -18.79 -11.02
C GLY A 77 -3.61 -18.97 -11.95
N LEU A 78 -3.86 -18.03 -12.85
CA LEU A 78 -4.89 -18.15 -13.89
C LEU A 78 -4.63 -19.35 -14.80
N LYS A 79 -3.40 -19.51 -15.29
CA LYS A 79 -3.00 -20.64 -16.16
C LYS A 79 -3.19 -21.99 -15.48
N THR A 80 -2.84 -22.07 -14.20
CA THR A 80 -2.96 -23.32 -13.41
C THR A 80 -4.43 -23.75 -13.26
N HIS A 81 -5.37 -22.81 -13.36
CA HIS A 81 -6.81 -23.06 -13.34
C HIS A 81 -7.44 -23.14 -14.74
N ASP A 82 -6.64 -23.28 -15.80
CA ASP A 82 -7.07 -23.30 -17.20
C ASP A 82 -7.89 -22.05 -17.60
N LEU A 83 -7.59 -20.90 -16.98
CA LEU A 83 -8.22 -19.62 -17.27
C LEU A 83 -7.36 -18.78 -18.22
N ASP A 84 -8.03 -17.95 -19.02
CA ASP A 84 -7.36 -17.05 -19.96
C ASP A 84 -6.62 -15.92 -19.22
N ASP A 85 -5.37 -15.66 -19.59
CA ASP A 85 -4.55 -14.53 -19.10
C ASP A 85 -5.22 -13.17 -19.37
N TYR A 86 -6.13 -13.09 -20.35
CA TYR A 86 -6.91 -11.88 -20.65
C TYR A 86 -8.23 -11.78 -19.86
N LEU A 87 -8.50 -12.67 -18.90
CA LEU A 87 -9.72 -12.68 -18.11
C LEU A 87 -9.84 -11.39 -17.28
N LYS A 88 -10.79 -10.54 -17.67
CA LYS A 88 -11.16 -9.31 -16.95
C LYS A 88 -12.32 -9.54 -15.98
N GLY A 89 -12.20 -10.58 -15.15
CA GLY A 89 -13.20 -10.93 -14.15
C GLY A 89 -13.07 -10.07 -12.88
N PRO A 90 -14.11 -10.00 -12.03
CA PRO A 90 -13.97 -9.39 -10.72
C PRO A 90 -13.05 -10.25 -9.85
N PHE A 91 -11.87 -9.73 -9.56
CA PHE A 91 -10.95 -10.30 -8.59
C PHE A 91 -11.34 -9.85 -7.19
N THR A 92 -11.43 -10.81 -6.28
CA THR A 92 -11.59 -10.57 -4.85
C THR A 92 -10.24 -10.75 -4.18
N VAL A 93 -9.73 -9.66 -3.60
CA VAL A 93 -8.44 -9.63 -2.91
C VAL A 93 -8.70 -9.63 -1.41
N VAL A 94 -8.18 -10.61 -0.69
CA VAL A 94 -8.24 -10.68 0.78
C VAL A 94 -6.97 -10.03 1.33
N VAL A 95 -7.14 -8.96 2.09
CA VAL A 95 -6.02 -8.21 2.68
C VAL A 95 -6.03 -8.41 4.20
N LYS A 96 -4.90 -8.86 4.74
CA LYS A 96 -4.68 -8.87 6.19
C LYS A 96 -3.97 -7.59 6.59
N GLU A 97 -4.60 -6.80 7.44
CA GLU A 97 -4.01 -5.61 8.04
C GLU A 97 -3.34 -5.95 9.36
N SER A 98 -2.26 -5.26 9.71
CA SER A 98 -1.54 -5.44 10.96
C SER A 98 -0.95 -4.14 11.44
N CYS A 99 -0.96 -3.94 12.76
CA CYS A 99 -0.42 -2.76 13.41
C CYS A 99 0.31 -3.20 14.68
N ASP A 100 1.60 -2.90 14.74
CA ASP A 100 2.45 -3.28 15.87
C ASP A 100 3.26 -2.08 16.38
N GLY A 101 3.45 -2.07 17.70
CA GLY A 101 4.26 -1.07 18.39
C GLY A 101 5.61 -1.65 18.78
N MET A 102 6.66 -0.88 18.55
CA MET A 102 8.03 -1.21 18.94
C MET A 102 8.49 -0.29 20.07
N GLY A 103 9.01 -0.88 21.14
CA GLY A 103 9.75 -0.17 22.18
C GLY A 103 11.23 -0.03 21.82
N ASP A 104 11.96 0.70 22.65
CA ASP A 104 13.43 0.84 22.59
C ASP A 104 13.94 1.34 21.23
N VAL A 105 13.19 2.24 20.60
CA VAL A 105 13.56 2.87 19.33
C VAL A 105 14.19 4.23 19.65
N SER A 106 15.50 4.27 19.88
CA SER A 106 16.19 5.47 20.37
C SER A 106 15.98 6.70 19.49
N GLU A 107 15.71 7.83 20.15
CA GLU A 107 15.62 9.13 19.50
C GLU A 107 17.00 9.55 18.98
N LYS A 108 17.03 10.18 17.81
CA LYS A 108 18.27 10.76 17.26
C LYS A 108 18.38 12.21 17.69
N HIS A 109 19.60 12.62 18.05
CA HIS A 109 19.94 14.04 18.16
C HIS A 109 19.72 14.75 16.82
N GLY A 110 19.25 16.00 16.86
CA GLY A 110 19.06 16.81 15.66
C GLY A 110 17.95 17.85 15.83
N CYS A 111 17.56 18.43 14.70
CA CYS A 111 16.41 19.33 14.63
C CYS A 111 15.12 18.51 14.49
N GLY A 112 14.05 18.89 15.17
CA GLY A 112 12.74 18.25 15.08
C GLY A 112 11.94 18.44 16.37
N PRO A 113 10.68 17.98 16.39
CA PRO A 113 9.95 17.84 17.65
C PRO A 113 10.65 16.79 18.52
N ALA A 114 10.48 16.88 19.84
CA ALA A 114 10.85 15.78 20.72
C ALA A 114 9.96 14.58 20.35
N VAL A 115 10.56 13.42 20.06
CA VAL A 115 9.81 12.21 19.70
C VAL A 115 9.98 11.12 20.76
N PRO A 116 8.95 10.31 21.03
CA PRO A 116 9.10 9.19 21.96
C PRO A 116 10.07 8.15 21.40
N GLU A 117 10.81 7.45 22.27
CA GLU A 117 11.68 6.31 21.89
C GLU A 117 10.88 5.03 21.58
N LYS A 118 9.83 5.18 20.78
CA LYS A 118 8.87 4.15 20.38
C LYS A 118 8.48 4.40 18.93
N ALA A 119 8.20 3.33 18.21
CA ALA A 119 7.66 3.41 16.85
C ALA A 119 6.36 2.63 16.76
N VAL A 120 5.50 3.03 15.83
CA VAL A 120 4.33 2.26 15.41
C VAL A 120 4.50 1.98 13.94
N ARG A 121 4.28 0.73 13.54
CA ARG A 121 4.26 0.32 12.15
C ARG A 121 2.88 -0.23 11.83
N PHE A 122 2.31 0.32 10.77
CA PHE A 122 1.15 -0.26 10.11
C PHE A 122 1.62 -0.96 8.84
N SER A 123 1.13 -2.17 8.60
CA SER A 123 1.41 -2.96 7.41
C SER A 123 0.16 -3.71 6.95
N PHE A 124 0.21 -4.18 5.71
CA PHE A 124 -0.78 -5.12 5.19
C PHE A 124 -0.07 -6.21 4.39
N THR A 125 -0.77 -7.33 4.22
CA THR A 125 -0.36 -8.47 3.39
C THR A 125 -1.53 -8.88 2.52
N LEU A 126 -1.28 -9.10 1.23
CA LEU A 126 -2.26 -9.72 0.34
C LEU A 126 -2.30 -11.21 0.66
N MET A 127 -3.36 -11.68 1.31
CA MET A 127 -3.45 -13.06 1.78
C MET A 127 -3.88 -14.03 0.68
N SER A 128 -4.82 -13.61 -0.18
CA SER A 128 -5.27 -14.42 -1.30
C SER A 128 -5.96 -13.57 -2.35
N ILE A 129 -5.94 -14.04 -3.58
CA ILE A 129 -6.66 -13.46 -4.71
C ILE A 129 -7.53 -14.56 -5.31
N THR A 130 -8.81 -14.26 -5.44
CA THR A 130 -9.81 -15.17 -6.01
C THR A 130 -10.47 -14.51 -7.20
N VAL A 131 -10.62 -15.22 -8.31
CA VAL A 131 -11.35 -14.76 -9.48
C VAL A 131 -12.70 -15.45 -9.56
N THR A 132 -13.76 -14.69 -9.86
CA THR A 132 -15.09 -15.25 -10.13
C THR A 132 -15.31 -15.34 -11.64
N HIS A 133 -15.81 -16.48 -12.10
CA HIS A 133 -16.07 -16.78 -13.51
C HIS A 133 -17.36 -17.61 -13.65
N ASP A 134 -17.81 -17.87 -14.88
CA ASP A 134 -19.07 -18.56 -15.18
C ASP A 134 -19.24 -19.91 -14.47
N HIS A 135 -18.15 -20.60 -14.17
CA HIS A 135 -18.13 -21.92 -13.56
C HIS A 135 -17.91 -21.92 -12.03
N GLY A 136 -17.97 -20.76 -11.37
CA GLY A 136 -17.73 -20.61 -9.93
C GLY A 136 -16.61 -19.61 -9.59
N SER A 137 -15.83 -19.91 -8.56
CA SER A 137 -14.70 -19.07 -8.14
C SER A 137 -13.43 -19.91 -7.98
N ALA A 138 -12.31 -19.41 -8.46
CA ALA A 138 -11.00 -20.04 -8.32
C ALA A 138 -10.06 -19.14 -7.53
N ARG A 139 -9.38 -19.69 -6.52
CA ARG A 139 -8.36 -18.97 -5.76
C ARG A 139 -7.02 -19.14 -6.47
N ILE A 140 -6.55 -18.07 -7.10
CA ILE A 140 -5.40 -18.07 -8.01
C ILE A 140 -4.08 -17.68 -7.32
N PHE A 141 -4.16 -17.08 -6.14
CA PHE A 141 -3.01 -16.73 -5.31
C PHE A 141 -3.36 -16.94 -3.84
N GLU A 142 -2.38 -17.43 -3.07
CA GLU A 142 -2.41 -17.55 -1.61
C GLU A 142 -0.97 -17.39 -1.10
N GLU A 143 -0.79 -16.53 -0.09
CA GLU A 143 0.49 -16.30 0.62
C GLU A 143 0.85 -17.46 1.56
#